data_AF-A0A2V6M0W4-F1
#
_entry.id   AF-A0A2V6M0W4-F1
#
_cell.length_a   1.000
_cell.length_b   1.000
_cell.length_c   1.000
_cell.angle_alpha   90.00
_cell.angle_beta   90.00
_cell.angle_gamma   90.00
#
_symmetry.space_group_name_H-M   'P 1'
#
loop_
_entity.id
_entity.type
_entity.pdbx_description
1 polymer ?
#
loop_
_entity_poly.entity_id
_entity_poly.type
_entity_poly.pdbx_seq_one_letter_code
_entity_poly.pdbx_strand_id
1 'polypeptide(L)' 'MNIDNKNIESHLIEKRVFKPPKDFAKKARIKSLDQYRRMYRESINRPAEFWAREARELVWRAPWKKV' A
#
# COMPACT_ATOMS: atom_id res chain seq x y z
N MET A 1 39.41 -27.92 -12.64
CA MET A 1 39.50 -26.47 -12.86
C MET A 1 38.11 -25.90 -12.67
N ASN A 2 37.84 -25.27 -11.53
CA ASN A 2 36.55 -24.61 -11.28
C ASN A 2 36.61 -23.20 -11.86
N ILE A 3 35.77 -22.94 -12.86
CA ILE A 3 35.65 -21.62 -13.46
C ILE A 3 34.61 -20.84 -12.65
N ASP A 4 35.10 -20.02 -11.73
CA ASP A 4 34.31 -19.01 -11.03
C ASP A 4 33.90 -17.91 -12.03
N ASN A 5 32.80 -18.13 -12.74
CA ASN A 5 32.24 -17.14 -13.65
C ASN A 5 31.45 -16.08 -12.86
N LYS A 6 32.17 -15.16 -12.19
CA LYS A 6 31.57 -13.95 -11.61
C LYS A 6 31.19 -12.98 -12.73
N ASN A 7 30.07 -13.24 -13.39
CA ASN A 7 29.39 -12.25 -14.22
C ASN A 7 29.00 -11.07 -13.33
N ILE A 8 29.67 -9.93 -13.50
CA ILE A 8 29.18 -8.67 -12.93
C ILE A 8 28.04 -8.22 -13.83
N GLU A 9 26.81 -8.61 -13.47
CA GLU A 9 25.61 -8.02 -14.07
C GLU A 9 25.38 -6.64 -13.47
N SER A 10 25.83 -5.60 -14.18
CA SER A 10 25.54 -4.21 -13.86
C SER A 10 24.09 -3.89 -14.27
N HIS A 11 23.13 -4.24 -13.42
CA HIS A 11 21.76 -3.73 -13.56
C HIS A 11 21.75 -2.26 -13.13
N LEU A 12 21.33 -1.35 -14.02
CA LEU A 12 21.09 0.05 -13.66
C LEU A 12 20.09 0.10 -12.49
N ILE A 13 20.55 0.47 -11.30
CA ILE A 13 19.68 0.66 -10.14
C ILE A 13 19.04 2.05 -10.26
N GLU A 14 17.90 2.10 -10.94
CA GLU A 14 17.08 3.31 -11.03
C GLU A 14 16.49 3.64 -9.64
N LYS A 15 16.88 4.80 -9.10
CA LYS A 15 16.47 5.27 -7.75
C LYS A 15 15.49 6.44 -7.78
N ARG A 16 15.12 6.94 -8.96
CA ARG A 16 14.20 8.09 -9.07
C ARG A 16 12.83 7.72 -8.53
N VAL A 17 12.27 8.64 -7.75
CA VAL A 17 10.91 8.55 -7.23
C VAL A 17 10.06 9.61 -7.90
N PHE A 18 9.05 9.17 -8.65
CA PHE A 18 8.11 10.06 -9.32
C PHE A 18 6.89 10.25 -8.44
N LYS A 19 6.76 11.44 -7.85
CA LYS A 19 5.60 11.78 -7.02
C LYS A 19 4.38 12.04 -7.92
N PRO A 20 3.16 11.66 -7.47
CA PRO A 20 1.95 12.02 -8.20
C PRO A 20 1.80 13.55 -8.28
N PRO A 21 1.23 14.08 -9.37
CA PRO A 21 0.89 15.50 -9.46
C PRO A 21 -0.01 15.94 -8.30
N LYS A 22 0.17 17.18 -7.83
CA LYS A 22 -0.56 17.70 -6.65
C LYS A 22 -2.08 17.65 -6.85
N ASP A 23 -2.58 17.95 -8.04
CA ASP A 23 -4.01 17.99 -8.30
C ASP A 23 -4.65 16.61 -8.39
N PHE A 24 -3.87 15.59 -8.77
CA PHE A 24 -4.30 14.20 -8.65
C PHE A 24 -4.36 13.77 -7.19
N ALA A 25 -3.28 14.02 -6.42
CA ALA A 25 -3.19 13.60 -5.02
C ALA A 25 -4.30 14.21 -4.14
N LYS A 26 -4.73 15.45 -4.42
CA LYS A 26 -5.86 16.09 -3.72
C LYS A 26 -7.20 15.35 -3.87
N LYS A 27 -7.44 14.73 -5.04
CA LYS A 27 -8.68 14.04 -5.40
C LYS A 27 -8.65 12.54 -5.06
N ALA A 28 -7.47 11.99 -4.77
CA ALA A 28 -7.31 10.60 -4.42
C ALA A 28 -7.95 10.28 -3.06
N ARG A 29 -8.45 9.04 -2.92
CA ARG A 29 -8.94 8.50 -1.64
C ARG A 29 -7.86 8.55 -0.54
N ILE A 30 -6.61 8.32 -0.93
CA ILE A 30 -5.44 8.44 -0.07
C ILE A 30 -4.54 9.53 -0.65
N LYS A 31 -4.36 10.63 0.09
CA LYS A 31 -3.75 11.88 -0.38
C LYS A 31 -2.24 11.92 -0.20
N SER A 32 -1.68 11.06 0.66
CA SER A 32 -0.25 11.02 0.93
C SER A 32 0.22 9.63 1.36
N LEU A 33 1.52 9.38 1.23
CA LEU A 33 2.15 8.15 1.71
C LEU A 33 2.04 7.99 3.23
N ASP A 34 2.08 9.10 3.99
CA ASP A 34 1.95 9.04 5.44
C ASP A 34 0.53 8.69 5.87
N GLN A 35 -0.49 9.16 5.14
CA GLN A 35 -1.88 8.71 5.34
C GLN A 35 -1.99 7.21 5.11
N TYR A 36 -1.43 6.71 4.00
CA TYR A 36 -1.38 5.27 3.73
C TYR A 36 -0.70 4.50 4.87
N ARG A 37 0.50 4.91 5.29
CA ARG A 37 1.26 4.23 6.35
C ARG A 37 0.50 4.18 7.67
N ARG A 38 -0.22 5.25 8.02
CA ARG A 38 -1.09 5.28 9.20
C ARG A 38 -2.22 4.28 9.09
N MET A 39 -2.96 4.29 7.98
CA MET A 39 -4.07 3.35 7.73
C MET A 39 -3.58 1.91 7.71
N TYR A 40 -2.44 1.66 7.05
CA TYR A 40 -1.81 0.34 7.03
C TYR A 40 -1.47 -0.15 8.44
N ARG A 41 -0.81 0.66 9.25
CA ARG A 41 -0.50 0.29 10.64
C ARG A 41 -1.76 0.04 11.47
N GLU A 42 -2.82 0.85 11.28
CA GLU A 42 -4.11 0.63 11.94
C GLU A 42 -4.74 -0.70 11.50
N SER A 43 -4.70 -1.02 10.20
CA SER A 43 -5.24 -2.27 9.65
C SER A 43 -4.58 -3.52 10.24
N ILE A 44 -3.30 -3.43 10.62
CA ILE A 44 -2.54 -4.52 11.24
C ILE A 44 -2.73 -4.54 12.75
N ASN A 45 -2.65 -3.39 13.42
CA ASN A 45 -2.68 -3.32 14.88
C ASN A 45 -4.10 -3.42 15.47
N ARG A 46 -5.11 -3.00 14.70
CA ARG A 46 -6.52 -2.97 15.10
C ARG A 46 -7.42 -3.44 13.94
N PRO A 47 -7.24 -4.69 13.48
CA PRO A 47 -7.89 -5.17 12.26
C PRO A 47 -9.42 -5.14 12.35
N ALA A 48 -10.00 -5.52 13.50
CA ALA A 48 -11.45 -5.55 13.67
C ALA A 48 -12.08 -4.14 13.55
N GLU A 49 -11.46 -3.13 14.18
CA GLU A 49 -11.92 -1.74 14.10
C GLU A 49 -11.77 -1.18 12.68
N PHE A 50 -10.61 -1.40 12.06
CA PHE A 50 -10.30 -0.91 10.73
C PHE A 50 -11.23 -1.53 9.68
N TRP A 51 -11.27 -2.87 9.59
CA TRP A 51 -12.02 -3.55 8.54
C TRP A 51 -13.54 -3.44 8.74
N ALA A 52 -14.03 -3.36 9.98
CA ALA A 52 -15.44 -3.03 10.21
C ALA A 52 -15.81 -1.65 9.66
N ARG A 53 -14.91 -0.67 9.77
CA ARG A 53 -15.13 0.69 9.27
C ARG A 53 -15.08 0.73 7.75
N GLU A 54 -14.05 0.14 7.13
CA GLU A 54 -13.91 0.10 5.67
C GLU A 54 -15.07 -0.67 5.00
N ALA A 55 -15.50 -1.79 5.58
CA ALA A 55 -16.59 -2.61 5.02
C ALA A 55 -17.95 -1.90 4.99
N ARG A 56 -18.17 -0.87 5.83
CA ARG A 56 -19.43 -0.09 5.87
C ARG A 56 -19.66 0.74 4.61
N GLU A 57 -18.63 1.03 3.83
CA GLU A 57 -18.79 1.77 2.56
C GLU A 57 -19.46 0.92 1.48
N LEU A 58 -19.50 -0.41 1.65
CA LEU A 58 -20.09 -1.33 0.68
C LEU A 58 -21.59 -1.51 0.95
N VAL A 59 -22.35 -1.76 -0.12
CA VAL A 59 -23.77 -2.12 -0.01
C VAL A 59 -23.86 -3.61 0.28
N TRP A 60 -24.38 -3.95 1.46
CA TRP A 60 -24.58 -5.32 1.87
C TRP A 60 -26.05 -5.71 1.76
N ARG A 61 -26.31 -6.91 1.23
CA ARG A 61 -27.65 -7.50 1.26
C ARG A 61 -28.10 -7.80 2.70
N ALA A 62 -27.17 -8.13 3.59
CA ALA A 62 -27.38 -8.30 5.01
C ALA A 62 -26.09 -7.92 5.77
N PRO A 63 -26.18 -7.30 6.96
CA PRO A 63 -25.00 -7.00 7.78
C PRO A 63 -24.23 -8.27 8.17
N TRP A 64 -22.90 -8.18 8.20
CA TRP A 64 -22.04 -9.28 8.65
C TRP A 64 -22.08 -9.41 10.17
N LYS A 65 -21.87 -10.64 10.68
CA LYS A 65 -21.91 -10.93 12.12
C LYS A 65 -20.54 -10.82 12.80
N LYS A 66 -19.46 -11.01 12.05
CA LYS A 66 -18.08 -10.97 12.54
C LYS A 66 -17.19 -10.40 11.43
N VAL A 67 -16.24 -9.56 11.84
CA VAL A 67 -15.19 -9.00 10.97
C VAL A 67 -14.15 -10.08 10.69
#